data_AF-A0A7S1L4Q2-F1
#
_entry.id   AF-A0A7S1L4Q2-F1
#
_cell.length_a   1.000
_cell.length_b   1.000
_cell.length_c   1.000
_cell.angle_alpha   90.00
_cell.angle_beta   90.00
_cell.angle_gamma   90.00
#
_symmetry.space_group_name_H-M   'P 1'
#
loop_
_entity.id
_entity.type
_entity.pdbx_description
1 polymer ?
#
loop_
_entity_poly.entity_id
_entity_poly.type
_entity_poly.pdbx_seq_one_letter_code
_entity_poly.pdbx_strand_id
1 'polypeptide(L)'
;MKAVPAAAGSAEKAEAPVLLPRQAGDSAADVKATAPSSAEPPAAPAAEGEEALVEAARKLELSGSSGEDMKYASHRDLEPERRRLLAACFPQLAGERRVLAIVARGGDGASKEFVAVVNEGSSLELIPGTCQITFDDMTPSECIEYAFSEAPDEWAVAQISRDAMESYRSMKFDAWRNMLLHGTCEAQLRRMLQIGVVTRLYDDHVFPTPESQQAQYQVVDEKNGKVIKIPHPVSALRIWDPAQLRYESIDPQLEGAPREEEKGAWWDGMVRKLQAQMGADYINSFLTQPRNSSLKL
;
A
#
# COMPACT_ATOMS: atom_id res chain seq x y z
N MET A 1 63.79 -21.01 33.13
CA MET A 1 63.50 -19.65 32.65
C MET A 1 64.07 -19.52 31.24
N LYS A 2 63.22 -19.61 30.21
CA LYS A 2 63.58 -19.46 28.80
C LYS A 2 62.81 -18.26 28.24
N ALA A 3 63.55 -17.28 27.72
CA ALA A 3 63.01 -16.08 27.12
C ALA A 3 62.41 -16.37 25.74
N VAL A 4 61.23 -15.80 25.48
CA VAL A 4 60.54 -15.79 24.19
C VAL A 4 60.74 -14.40 23.58
N PRO A 5 61.22 -14.26 22.33
CA PRO A 5 61.28 -12.96 21.68
C PRO A 5 59.93 -12.57 21.06
N ALA A 6 59.61 -11.29 21.21
CA ALA A 6 58.44 -10.63 20.64
C ALA A 6 58.57 -10.49 19.11
N ALA A 7 57.52 -10.90 18.38
CA ALA A 7 57.37 -10.62 16.96
C ALA A 7 56.48 -9.39 16.79
N ALA A 8 57.06 -8.34 16.20
CA ALA A 8 56.34 -7.16 15.70
C ALA A 8 55.70 -7.51 14.36
N GLY A 9 54.36 -7.53 14.31
CA GLY A 9 53.57 -7.68 13.10
C GLY A 9 53.05 -6.33 12.62
N SER A 10 53.45 -5.95 11.43
CA SER A 10 53.11 -4.73 10.70
C SER A 10 51.59 -4.54 10.56
N ALA A 11 51.12 -3.33 10.87
CA ALA A 11 49.79 -2.87 10.53
C ALA A 11 49.73 -2.57 9.02
N GLU A 12 49.05 -3.45 8.29
CA GLU A 12 48.70 -3.25 6.89
C GLU A 12 47.56 -2.22 6.81
N LYS A 13 47.82 -1.11 6.11
CA LYS A 13 46.84 -0.07 5.81
C LYS A 13 45.80 -0.64 4.86
N ALA A 14 44.58 -0.85 5.35
CA ALA A 14 43.41 -1.05 4.49
C ALA A 14 43.03 0.28 3.83
N GLU A 15 43.21 0.35 2.51
CA GLU A 15 42.62 1.39 1.66
C GLU A 15 41.09 1.25 1.68
N ALA A 16 40.42 2.34 2.09
CA ALA A 16 38.98 2.46 2.03
C ALA A 16 38.53 2.66 0.56
N PRO A 17 37.48 1.98 0.10
CA PRO A 17 36.92 2.26 -1.22
C PRO A 17 36.29 3.66 -1.25
N VAL A 18 36.67 4.40 -2.29
CA VAL A 18 36.16 5.72 -2.65
C VAL A 18 34.65 5.64 -2.85
N LEU A 19 33.91 6.22 -1.90
CA LEU A 19 32.48 6.52 -2.02
C LEU A 19 32.31 7.64 -3.05
N LEU A 20 31.64 7.30 -4.16
CA LEU A 20 31.14 8.30 -5.10
C LEU A 20 30.08 9.17 -4.40
N PRO A 21 30.10 10.50 -4.59
CA PRO A 21 29.12 11.39 -3.98
C PRO A 21 27.74 11.15 -4.59
N ARG A 22 26.80 10.66 -3.78
CA ARG A 22 25.37 10.82 -4.06
C ARG A 22 25.07 12.32 -3.96
N GLN A 23 24.68 12.91 -5.08
CA GLN A 23 24.18 14.27 -5.12
C GLN A 23 22.93 14.35 -4.22
N ALA A 24 23.06 15.10 -3.13
CA ALA A 24 21.93 15.61 -2.39
C ALA A 24 21.26 16.66 -3.29
N GLY A 25 20.10 16.30 -3.84
CA GLY A 25 19.19 17.27 -4.45
C GLY A 25 18.46 18.02 -3.35
N ASP A 26 19.10 19.07 -2.83
CA ASP A 26 18.39 20.16 -2.16
C ASP A 26 17.61 20.93 -3.23
N SER A 27 16.29 20.86 -3.18
CA SER A 27 15.42 21.94 -3.65
C SER A 27 14.03 21.78 -3.07
N ALA A 28 13.88 22.15 -1.79
CA ALA A 28 12.60 22.56 -1.24
C ALA A 28 12.30 23.97 -1.80
N ALA A 29 11.67 24.01 -2.98
CA ALA A 29 11.08 25.23 -3.49
C ALA A 29 9.78 25.49 -2.71
N ASP A 30 9.79 26.56 -1.90
CA ASP A 30 8.61 27.23 -1.36
C ASP A 30 7.69 27.67 -2.52
N VAL A 31 6.79 26.79 -2.95
CA VAL A 31 5.69 27.15 -3.83
C VAL A 31 4.61 27.78 -2.97
N LYS A 32 4.67 29.11 -2.87
CA LYS A 32 3.59 29.94 -2.33
C LYS A 32 2.37 29.80 -3.25
N ALA A 33 1.49 28.87 -2.92
CA ALA A 33 0.21 28.65 -3.59
C ALA A 33 -0.59 29.96 -3.58
N THR A 34 -0.70 30.59 -4.75
CA THR A 34 -1.58 31.73 -4.95
C THR A 34 -2.98 31.15 -5.09
N ALA A 35 -3.84 31.40 -4.10
CA ALA A 35 -5.23 30.96 -4.13
C ALA A 35 -5.92 31.50 -5.39
N PRO A 36 -6.56 30.64 -6.21
CA PRO A 36 -7.36 31.13 -7.33
C PRO A 36 -8.54 31.92 -6.79
N SER A 37 -8.64 33.16 -7.27
CA SER A 37 -9.76 34.07 -7.05
C SER A 37 -11.08 33.37 -7.41
N SER A 38 -11.96 33.25 -6.42
CA SER A 38 -13.30 32.68 -6.54
C SER A 38 -14.14 33.48 -7.54
N ALA A 39 -14.18 33.02 -8.79
CA ALA A 39 -15.25 33.38 -9.70
C ALA A 39 -16.47 32.53 -9.31
N GLU A 40 -17.49 33.19 -8.78
CA GLU A 40 -18.77 32.58 -8.42
C GLU A 40 -19.42 31.98 -9.68
N PRO A 41 -19.67 30.66 -9.73
CA PRO A 41 -20.22 30.04 -10.91
C PRO A 41 -21.68 30.48 -11.13
N PRO A 42 -22.11 30.65 -12.40
CA PRO A 42 -23.49 31.03 -12.71
C PRO A 42 -24.47 29.99 -12.14
N ALA A 43 -25.47 30.47 -11.41
CA ALA A 43 -26.52 29.66 -10.81
C ALA A 43 -27.23 28.82 -11.89
N ALA A 44 -26.96 27.51 -11.88
CA ALA A 44 -27.53 26.57 -12.82
C ALA A 44 -28.99 26.22 -12.42
N PRO A 45 -29.90 26.10 -13.39
CA PRO A 45 -31.27 25.68 -13.14
C PRO A 45 -31.33 24.15 -12.90
N ALA A 46 -31.53 23.71 -11.66
CA ALA A 46 -31.57 22.29 -11.30
C ALA A 46 -32.47 21.93 -10.08
N ALA A 47 -33.50 22.72 -9.78
CA ALA A 47 -34.23 22.55 -8.51
C ALA A 47 -35.09 21.27 -8.42
N GLU A 48 -35.82 20.90 -9.48
CA GLU A 48 -36.82 19.80 -9.40
C GLU A 48 -36.19 18.40 -9.36
N GLY A 49 -35.09 18.18 -10.08
CA GLY A 49 -34.40 16.89 -10.10
C GLY A 49 -33.64 16.59 -8.80
N GLU A 50 -33.11 17.63 -8.16
CA GLU A 50 -32.30 17.49 -6.95
C GLU A 50 -33.15 17.14 -5.72
N GLU A 51 -34.35 17.70 -5.59
CA GLU A 51 -35.27 17.36 -4.50
C GLU A 51 -35.69 15.88 -4.54
N ALA A 52 -35.96 15.36 -5.73
CA ALA A 52 -36.26 13.93 -5.91
C ALA A 52 -35.08 13.03 -5.49
N LEU A 53 -33.83 13.45 -5.75
CA LEU A 53 -32.63 12.73 -5.35
C LEU A 53 -32.40 12.78 -3.83
N VAL A 54 -32.64 13.92 -3.19
CA VAL A 54 -32.62 14.04 -1.72
C VAL A 54 -33.60 13.06 -1.09
N GLU A 55 -34.83 13.03 -1.60
CA GLU A 55 -35.88 12.14 -1.09
C GLU A 55 -35.58 10.66 -1.36
N ALA A 56 -34.96 10.33 -2.50
CA ALA A 56 -34.47 8.99 -2.77
C ALA A 56 -33.35 8.59 -1.79
N ALA A 57 -32.38 9.47 -1.55
CA ALA A 57 -31.25 9.21 -0.65
C ALA A 57 -31.69 9.02 0.81
N ARG A 58 -32.71 9.77 1.27
CA ARG A 58 -33.30 9.62 2.61
C ARG A 58 -34.03 8.30 2.82
N LYS A 59 -34.49 7.65 1.74
CA LYS A 59 -35.22 6.39 1.76
C LYS A 59 -34.33 5.16 1.63
N LEU A 60 -33.03 5.36 1.36
CA LEU A 60 -32.08 4.25 1.30
C LEU A 60 -31.91 3.61 2.68
N GLU A 61 -31.84 2.29 2.70
CA GLU A 61 -31.42 1.51 3.86
C GLU A 61 -29.89 1.59 3.94
N LEU A 62 -29.38 2.33 4.92
CA LEU A 62 -27.95 2.57 5.11
C LEU A 62 -27.54 1.88 6.41
N SER A 63 -26.61 0.93 6.33
CA SER A 63 -26.12 0.19 7.49
C SER A 63 -24.61 0.38 7.68
N GLY A 64 -24.20 0.49 8.93
CA GLY A 64 -22.79 0.54 9.29
C GLY A 64 -22.15 -0.84 9.32
N SER A 65 -20.86 -0.88 9.64
CA SER A 65 -20.06 -2.11 9.55
C SER A 65 -20.46 -3.19 10.57
N SER A 66 -21.19 -2.83 11.63
CA SER A 66 -21.77 -3.78 12.60
C SER A 66 -23.25 -4.08 12.36
N GLY A 67 -23.81 -3.61 11.24
CA GLY A 67 -25.21 -3.76 10.88
C GLY A 67 -26.15 -2.76 11.56
N GLU A 68 -25.62 -1.74 12.21
CA GLU A 68 -26.39 -0.67 12.82
C GLU A 68 -27.01 0.27 11.78
N ASP A 69 -28.24 0.72 12.02
CA ASP A 69 -28.91 1.67 11.12
C ASP A 69 -28.19 3.03 11.12
N MET A 70 -27.90 3.54 9.92
CA MET A 70 -27.33 4.86 9.70
C MET A 70 -28.37 5.79 9.08
N LYS A 71 -28.33 7.06 9.47
CA LYS A 71 -29.25 8.08 8.94
C LYS A 71 -28.55 8.90 7.87
N TYR A 72 -29.22 9.13 6.75
CA TYR A 72 -28.80 10.09 5.74
C TYR A 72 -28.44 11.44 6.37
N ALA A 73 -27.28 11.98 6.03
CA ALA A 73 -26.83 13.31 6.46
C ALA A 73 -26.71 14.27 5.28
N SER A 74 -26.01 13.87 4.22
CA SER A 74 -25.79 14.70 3.03
C SER A 74 -25.42 13.83 1.83
N HIS A 75 -25.48 14.39 0.62
CA HIS A 75 -24.86 13.79 -0.55
C HIS A 75 -24.18 14.85 -1.42
N ARG A 76 -23.33 14.38 -2.33
CA ARG A 76 -22.70 15.19 -3.38
C ARG A 76 -22.38 14.30 -4.58
N ASP A 77 -22.07 14.90 -5.73
CA ASP A 77 -21.49 14.16 -6.84
C ASP A 77 -20.12 13.59 -6.44
N LEU A 78 -19.87 12.33 -6.79
CA LEU A 78 -18.56 11.71 -6.57
C LEU A 78 -17.53 12.39 -7.47
N GLU A 79 -16.42 12.79 -6.89
CA GLU A 79 -15.37 13.53 -7.58
C GLU A 79 -14.83 12.73 -8.79
N PRO A 80 -14.61 13.34 -9.97
CA PRO A 80 -14.24 12.60 -11.18
C PRO A 80 -12.99 11.71 -11.03
N GLU A 81 -11.99 12.18 -10.28
CA GLU A 81 -10.79 11.40 -10.00
C GLU A 81 -11.09 10.19 -9.10
N ARG A 82 -11.86 10.38 -8.02
CA ARG A 82 -12.27 9.31 -7.11
C ARG A 82 -13.13 8.28 -7.84
N ARG A 83 -14.05 8.73 -8.68
CA ARG A 83 -14.85 7.87 -9.56
C ARG A 83 -13.95 7.02 -10.47
N ARG A 84 -12.97 7.63 -11.13
CA ARG A 84 -12.03 6.92 -12.02
C ARG A 84 -11.25 5.84 -11.27
N LEU A 85 -10.75 6.15 -10.08
CA LEU A 85 -10.01 5.21 -9.24
C LEU A 85 -10.89 4.04 -8.78
N LEU A 86 -12.06 4.33 -8.21
CA LEU A 86 -12.97 3.30 -7.73
C LEU A 86 -13.52 2.43 -8.87
N ALA A 87 -13.72 2.98 -10.06
CA ALA A 87 -14.21 2.21 -11.22
C ALA A 87 -13.29 1.04 -11.63
N ALA A 88 -12.00 1.06 -11.24
CA ALA A 88 -11.10 -0.07 -11.48
C ALA A 88 -11.51 -1.34 -10.71
N CYS A 89 -12.13 -1.17 -9.54
CA CYS A 89 -12.59 -2.26 -8.67
C CYS A 89 -14.12 -2.42 -8.68
N PHE A 90 -14.85 -1.38 -9.08
CA PHE A 90 -16.31 -1.32 -9.09
C PHE A 90 -16.79 -0.88 -10.50
N PRO A 91 -16.86 -1.81 -11.47
CA PRO A 91 -17.17 -1.47 -12.86
C PRO A 91 -18.50 -0.75 -13.07
N GLN A 92 -19.45 -0.88 -12.13
CA GLN A 92 -20.73 -0.16 -12.12
C GLN A 92 -20.58 1.36 -12.08
N LEU A 93 -19.44 1.84 -11.55
CA LEU A 93 -19.08 3.26 -11.49
C LEU A 93 -18.51 3.77 -12.83
N ALA A 94 -18.09 2.87 -13.73
CA ALA A 94 -17.69 3.26 -15.07
C ALA A 94 -18.90 3.72 -15.89
N GLY A 95 -18.69 4.70 -16.77
CA GLY A 95 -19.71 5.19 -17.71
C GLY A 95 -20.18 6.62 -17.44
N GLU A 96 -21.34 6.97 -18.00
CA GLU A 96 -21.86 8.35 -18.03
C GLU A 96 -22.91 8.62 -16.93
N ARG A 97 -23.41 7.57 -16.26
CA ARG A 97 -24.41 7.73 -15.18
C ARG A 97 -23.86 8.65 -14.08
N ARG A 98 -24.74 9.47 -13.49
CA ARG A 98 -24.39 10.30 -12.32
C ARG A 98 -24.11 9.38 -11.12
N VAL A 99 -23.06 9.67 -10.37
CA VAL A 99 -22.65 8.89 -9.20
C VAL A 99 -22.63 9.83 -8.00
N LEU A 100 -23.29 9.42 -6.91
CA LEU A 100 -23.36 10.19 -5.68
C LEU A 100 -22.50 9.54 -4.60
N ALA A 101 -21.82 10.39 -3.85
CA ALA A 101 -21.25 10.08 -2.53
C ALA A 101 -22.27 10.52 -1.46
N ILE A 102 -22.83 9.56 -0.73
CA ILE A 102 -23.87 9.76 0.28
C ILE A 102 -23.25 9.55 1.66
N VAL A 103 -23.21 10.60 2.48
CA VAL A 103 -22.73 10.53 3.85
C VAL A 103 -23.91 10.21 4.77
N ALA A 104 -23.75 9.17 5.58
CA ALA A 104 -24.67 8.79 6.64
C ALA A 104 -23.99 8.92 8.01
N ARG A 105 -24.79 9.09 9.06
CA ARG A 105 -24.34 9.15 10.45
C ARG A 105 -25.05 8.12 11.32
N GLY A 106 -24.28 7.40 12.12
CA GLY A 106 -24.76 6.52 13.18
C GLY A 106 -25.23 7.30 14.41
N GLY A 107 -25.93 6.61 15.32
CA GLY A 107 -26.40 7.20 16.59
C GLY A 107 -25.28 7.57 17.56
N ASP A 108 -24.09 6.98 17.39
CA ASP A 108 -22.86 7.23 18.13
C ASP A 108 -22.02 8.39 17.56
N GLY A 109 -22.46 8.98 16.44
CA GLY A 109 -21.73 10.03 15.73
C GLY A 109 -20.74 9.52 14.68
N ALA A 110 -20.58 8.20 14.51
CA ALA A 110 -19.79 7.63 13.43
C ALA A 110 -20.34 8.09 12.07
N SER A 111 -19.46 8.40 11.13
CA SER A 111 -19.83 8.79 9.77
C SER A 111 -19.34 7.75 8.78
N LYS A 112 -20.15 7.45 7.77
CA LYS A 112 -19.83 6.52 6.69
C LYS A 112 -20.26 7.10 5.35
N GLU A 113 -19.46 6.93 4.31
CA GLU A 113 -19.81 7.33 2.95
C GLU A 113 -20.19 6.10 2.13
N PHE A 114 -21.38 6.13 1.56
CA PHE A 114 -21.89 5.17 0.59
C PHE A 114 -21.74 5.75 -0.80
N VAL A 115 -21.55 4.89 -1.80
CA VAL A 115 -21.51 5.29 -3.21
C VAL A 115 -22.75 4.74 -3.89
N ALA A 116 -23.48 5.60 -4.58
CA ALA A 116 -24.69 5.22 -5.30
C ALA A 116 -24.63 5.67 -6.76
N VAL A 117 -25.19 4.87 -7.66
CA VAL A 117 -25.42 5.28 -9.04
C VAL A 117 -26.86 5.75 -9.19
N VAL A 118 -27.05 6.88 -9.88
CA VAL A 118 -28.35 7.43 -10.20
C VAL A 118 -28.86 6.74 -11.47
N ASN A 119 -29.97 6.02 -11.33
CA ASN A 119 -30.67 5.36 -12.42
C ASN A 119 -31.78 6.27 -12.98
N GLU A 120 -32.44 5.83 -14.05
CA GLU A 120 -33.59 6.54 -14.62
C GLU A 120 -34.69 6.75 -13.56
N GLY A 121 -35.35 7.91 -13.61
CA GLY A 121 -36.37 8.27 -12.63
C GLY A 121 -35.83 8.62 -11.24
N SER A 122 -34.55 9.00 -11.13
CA SER A 122 -33.90 9.42 -9.87
C SER A 122 -33.84 8.33 -8.78
N SER A 123 -33.95 7.05 -9.17
CA SER A 123 -33.71 5.94 -8.25
C SER A 123 -32.21 5.78 -7.98
N LEU A 124 -31.86 5.41 -6.75
CA LEU A 124 -30.47 5.26 -6.31
C LEU A 124 -30.16 3.79 -6.07
N GLU A 125 -29.07 3.32 -6.66
CA GLU A 125 -28.54 1.97 -6.46
C GLU A 125 -27.22 2.07 -5.71
N LEU A 126 -27.20 1.57 -4.47
CA LEU A 126 -25.98 1.48 -3.68
C LEU A 126 -25.01 0.48 -4.32
N ILE A 127 -23.74 0.87 -4.38
CA ILE A 127 -22.67 0.00 -4.87
C ILE A 127 -22.04 -0.71 -3.67
N PRO A 128 -22.26 -2.03 -3.51
CA PRO A 128 -21.65 -2.78 -2.44
C PRO A 128 -20.18 -3.09 -2.78
N GLY A 129 -19.39 -3.31 -1.73
CA GLY A 129 -18.05 -3.87 -1.79
C GLY A 129 -17.85 -4.92 -0.72
N THR A 130 -16.77 -5.66 -0.85
CA THR A 130 -16.40 -6.71 0.09
C THR A 130 -14.90 -6.65 0.33
N CYS A 131 -14.49 -6.72 1.60
CA CYS A 131 -13.07 -6.78 1.93
C CYS A 131 -12.47 -8.11 1.46
N GLN A 132 -11.41 -8.08 0.66
CA GLN A 132 -10.76 -9.28 0.12
C GLN A 132 -10.07 -10.15 1.18
N ILE A 133 -9.80 -9.61 2.37
CA ILE A 133 -9.13 -10.33 3.47
C ILE A 133 -10.15 -10.87 4.47
N THR A 134 -11.07 -10.03 4.95
CA THR A 134 -12.04 -10.43 6.00
C THR A 134 -13.36 -10.94 5.44
N PHE A 135 -13.65 -10.67 4.15
CA PHE A 135 -14.93 -10.92 3.50
C PHE A 135 -16.12 -10.16 4.09
N ASP A 136 -15.85 -9.13 4.90
CA ASP A 136 -16.91 -8.25 5.44
C ASP A 136 -17.42 -7.29 4.35
N ASP A 137 -18.70 -6.92 4.48
CA ASP A 137 -19.32 -5.91 3.63
C ASP A 137 -18.71 -4.53 3.89
N MET A 138 -18.42 -3.80 2.82
CA MET A 138 -17.86 -2.46 2.87
C MET A 138 -18.38 -1.61 1.71
N THR A 139 -18.23 -0.29 1.79
CA THR A 139 -18.50 0.62 0.67
C THR A 139 -17.23 0.87 -0.14
N PRO A 140 -17.34 1.31 -1.40
CA PRO A 140 -16.17 1.71 -2.19
C PRO A 140 -15.28 2.76 -1.50
N SER A 141 -15.87 3.65 -0.70
CA SER A 141 -15.13 4.70 0.01
C SER A 141 -14.30 4.18 1.19
N GLU A 142 -14.56 2.96 1.67
CA GLU A 142 -13.77 2.30 2.73
C GLU A 142 -12.54 1.56 2.18
N CYS A 143 -12.39 1.46 0.85
CA CYS A 143 -11.23 0.83 0.23
C CYS A 143 -9.95 1.64 0.47
N ILE A 144 -8.83 0.93 0.62
CA ILE A 144 -7.53 1.56 0.75
C ILE A 144 -6.99 1.93 -0.63
N GLU A 145 -6.53 3.16 -0.78
CA GLU A 145 -5.78 3.60 -1.94
C GLU A 145 -4.28 3.51 -1.68
N TYR A 146 -3.54 3.06 -2.68
CA TYR A 146 -2.10 2.84 -2.58
C TYR A 146 -1.35 3.34 -3.80
N ALA A 147 -0.06 3.66 -3.62
CA ALA A 147 0.84 4.05 -4.71
C ALA A 147 2.23 3.44 -4.52
N PHE A 148 2.93 3.21 -5.63
CA PHE A 148 4.31 2.71 -5.65
C PHE A 148 5.32 3.85 -5.81
N SER A 149 6.57 3.61 -5.42
CA SER A 149 7.61 4.65 -5.39
C SER A 149 7.97 5.20 -6.78
N GLU A 150 7.79 4.36 -7.79
CA GLU A 150 8.07 4.59 -9.20
C GLU A 150 7.00 5.48 -9.84
N ALA A 151 5.80 5.51 -9.24
CA ALA A 151 4.66 6.28 -9.72
C ALA A 151 3.85 6.81 -8.52
N PRO A 152 4.40 7.77 -7.76
CA PRO A 152 3.77 8.27 -6.53
C PRO A 152 2.43 8.98 -6.74
N ASP A 153 2.17 9.44 -7.97
CA ASP A 153 0.93 10.10 -8.39
C ASP A 153 -0.08 9.13 -9.04
N GLU A 154 0.30 7.86 -9.23
CA GLU A 154 -0.57 6.82 -9.78
C GLU A 154 -1.18 5.98 -8.65
N TRP A 155 -2.31 6.46 -8.13
CA TRP A 155 -3.07 5.73 -7.12
C TRP A 155 -3.83 4.56 -7.73
N ALA A 156 -3.88 3.46 -6.97
CA ALA A 156 -4.71 2.29 -7.24
C ALA A 156 -5.55 1.98 -6.00
N VAL A 157 -6.61 1.18 -6.17
CA VAL A 157 -7.54 0.81 -5.10
C VAL A 157 -7.33 -0.66 -4.73
N ALA A 158 -7.12 -0.92 -3.45
CA ALA A 158 -7.17 -2.25 -2.86
C ALA A 158 -8.51 -2.41 -2.14
N GLN A 159 -9.29 -3.43 -2.49
CA GLN A 159 -10.58 -3.73 -1.84
C GLN A 159 -10.37 -4.38 -0.47
N ILE A 160 -9.77 -3.65 0.45
CA ILE A 160 -9.57 -4.07 1.83
C ILE A 160 -9.98 -2.95 2.77
N SER A 161 -10.52 -3.32 3.93
CA SER A 161 -10.89 -2.37 4.98
C SER A 161 -9.67 -1.90 5.75
N ARG A 162 -9.82 -0.82 6.52
CA ARG A 162 -8.80 -0.33 7.45
C ARG A 162 -8.38 -1.41 8.45
N ASP A 163 -9.35 -2.09 9.07
CA ASP A 163 -9.08 -3.12 10.09
C ASP A 163 -8.29 -4.30 9.52
N ALA A 164 -8.63 -4.72 8.30
CA ALA A 164 -7.89 -5.76 7.58
C ALA A 164 -6.44 -5.31 7.29
N MET A 165 -6.26 -4.05 6.88
CA MET A 165 -4.94 -3.48 6.62
C MET A 165 -4.09 -3.41 7.89
N GLU A 166 -4.64 -2.93 9.00
CA GLU A 166 -3.94 -2.82 10.29
C GLU A 166 -3.55 -4.20 10.82
N SER A 167 -4.48 -5.16 10.76
CA SER A 167 -4.22 -6.55 11.10
C SER A 167 -3.08 -7.12 10.25
N TYR A 168 -3.13 -6.92 8.94
CA TYR A 168 -2.09 -7.36 8.01
C TYR A 168 -0.72 -6.73 8.35
N ARG A 169 -0.68 -5.41 8.61
CA ARG A 169 0.55 -4.67 8.96
C ARG A 169 1.19 -5.17 10.25
N SER A 170 0.37 -5.52 11.25
CA SER A 170 0.84 -6.02 12.55
C SER A 170 1.47 -7.42 12.46
N MET A 171 0.96 -8.28 11.58
CA MET A 171 1.38 -9.69 11.52
C MET A 171 2.47 -9.98 10.47
N LYS A 172 2.52 -9.21 9.37
CA LYS A 172 3.30 -9.62 8.18
C LYS A 172 4.80 -9.68 8.43
N PHE A 173 5.36 -8.72 9.19
CA PHE A 173 6.79 -8.71 9.49
C PHE A 173 7.19 -9.88 10.38
N ASP A 174 6.39 -10.18 11.41
CA ASP A 174 6.67 -11.29 12.32
C ASP A 174 6.55 -12.64 11.59
N ALA A 175 5.55 -12.79 10.72
CA ALA A 175 5.42 -13.95 9.84
C ALA A 175 6.62 -14.12 8.91
N TRP A 176 7.07 -13.04 8.26
CA TRP A 176 8.28 -13.05 7.44
C TRP A 176 9.51 -13.43 8.26
N ARG A 177 9.69 -12.85 9.45
CA ARG A 177 10.83 -13.16 10.34
C ARG A 177 10.81 -14.63 10.78
N ASN A 178 9.65 -15.15 11.15
CA ASN A 178 9.50 -16.55 11.54
C ASN A 178 9.80 -17.50 10.38
N MET A 179 9.37 -17.17 9.17
CA MET A 179 9.68 -17.92 7.96
C MET A 179 11.17 -17.92 7.63
N LEU A 180 11.88 -16.81 7.91
CA LEU A 180 13.32 -16.70 7.73
C LEU A 180 14.10 -17.57 8.75
N LEU A 181 13.65 -17.58 10.01
CA LEU A 181 14.32 -18.28 11.11
C LEU A 181 13.98 -19.77 11.22
N HIS A 182 12.77 -20.15 10.80
CA HIS A 182 12.20 -21.48 11.05
C HIS A 182 11.69 -22.17 9.78
N GLY A 183 11.82 -21.54 8.61
CA GLY A 183 11.42 -22.14 7.33
C GLY A 183 12.26 -23.36 6.98
N THR A 184 11.62 -24.39 6.45
CA THR A 184 12.26 -25.67 6.09
C THR A 184 12.64 -25.77 4.61
N CYS A 185 12.20 -24.82 3.78
CA CYS A 185 12.43 -24.83 2.34
C CYS A 185 13.65 -23.97 1.98
N GLU A 186 14.74 -24.62 1.54
CA GLU A 186 15.98 -23.92 1.14
C GLU A 186 15.75 -22.89 0.02
N ALA A 187 14.96 -23.25 -1.00
CA ALA A 187 14.66 -22.34 -2.11
C ALA A 187 13.88 -21.09 -1.64
N GLN A 188 13.10 -21.19 -0.57
CA GLN A 188 12.42 -20.05 0.04
C GLN A 188 13.40 -19.20 0.86
N LEU A 189 14.21 -19.83 1.71
CA LEU A 189 15.25 -19.15 2.49
C LEU A 189 16.21 -18.35 1.59
N ARG A 190 16.70 -18.98 0.51
CA ARG A 190 17.56 -18.32 -0.49
C ARG A 190 16.92 -17.06 -1.07
N ARG A 191 15.65 -17.15 -1.50
CA ARG A 191 14.91 -15.99 -2.02
C ARG A 191 14.77 -14.88 -0.99
N MET A 192 14.43 -15.22 0.25
CA MET A 192 14.30 -14.23 1.33
C MET A 192 15.62 -13.54 1.65
N LEU A 193 16.73 -14.28 1.71
CA LEU A 193 18.07 -13.73 1.91
C LEU A 193 18.48 -12.79 0.77
N GLN A 194 18.12 -13.14 -0.47
CA GLN A 194 18.42 -12.32 -1.64
C GLN A 194 17.57 -11.05 -1.72
N ILE A 195 16.32 -11.10 -1.24
CA ILE A 195 15.44 -9.93 -1.13
C ILE A 195 15.93 -9.00 -0.03
N GLY A 196 16.36 -9.56 1.11
CA GLY A 196 16.73 -8.81 2.30
C GLY A 196 15.54 -8.55 3.22
N VAL A 197 15.72 -7.62 4.15
CA VAL A 197 14.68 -7.25 5.10
C VAL A 197 13.54 -6.50 4.42
N VAL A 198 12.31 -6.92 4.73
CA VAL A 198 11.10 -6.23 4.26
C VAL A 198 10.60 -5.31 5.35
N THR A 199 10.51 -4.01 5.05
CA THR A 199 10.11 -2.98 6.00
C THR A 199 8.73 -2.40 5.73
N ARG A 200 8.19 -2.57 4.52
CA ARG A 200 6.92 -2.00 4.08
C ARG A 200 5.95 -3.05 3.59
N LEU A 201 4.67 -2.70 3.57
CA LEU A 201 3.59 -3.52 3.05
C LEU A 201 3.87 -3.93 1.59
N TYR A 202 3.65 -5.21 1.31
CA TYR A 202 3.71 -5.79 -0.02
C TYR A 202 2.81 -7.03 -0.05
N ASP A 203 2.11 -7.24 -1.15
CA ASP A 203 1.35 -8.46 -1.45
C ASP A 203 0.88 -8.33 -2.91
N ASP A 204 1.19 -9.28 -3.78
CA ASP A 204 0.83 -9.15 -5.20
C ASP A 204 -0.66 -9.42 -5.47
N HIS A 205 -1.37 -10.03 -4.51
CA HIS A 205 -2.81 -10.26 -4.57
C HIS A 205 -3.59 -9.06 -4.06
N VAL A 206 -3.12 -8.41 -2.98
CA VAL A 206 -3.78 -7.24 -2.39
C VAL A 206 -3.37 -5.94 -3.10
N PHE A 207 -2.10 -5.82 -3.49
CA PHE A 207 -1.52 -4.65 -4.16
C PHE A 207 -0.95 -5.06 -5.52
N PRO A 208 -1.80 -5.37 -6.51
CA PRO A 208 -1.32 -5.76 -7.82
C PRO A 208 -0.43 -4.67 -8.45
N THR A 209 0.69 -5.09 -9.03
CA THR A 209 1.57 -4.21 -9.83
C THR A 209 0.86 -3.83 -11.13
N PRO A 210 0.80 -2.53 -11.48
CA PRO A 210 0.24 -2.06 -12.73
C PRO A 210 0.89 -2.75 -13.93
N GLU A 211 0.12 -3.00 -14.99
CA GLU A 211 0.59 -3.69 -16.20
C GLU A 211 1.85 -3.04 -16.80
N SER A 212 1.92 -1.71 -16.78
CA SER A 212 3.07 -0.91 -17.23
C SER A 212 4.37 -1.21 -16.47
N GLN A 213 4.27 -1.71 -15.23
CA GLN A 213 5.40 -1.98 -14.34
C GLN A 213 5.65 -3.46 -14.13
N GLN A 214 4.77 -4.35 -14.60
CA GLN A 214 4.88 -5.80 -14.38
C GLN A 214 6.22 -6.37 -14.85
N ALA A 215 6.77 -5.90 -15.97
CA ALA A 215 8.03 -6.38 -16.51
C ALA A 215 9.23 -6.15 -15.58
N GLN A 216 9.19 -5.11 -14.74
CA GLN A 216 10.25 -4.79 -13.76
C GLN A 216 10.15 -5.68 -12.51
N TYR A 217 8.96 -6.19 -12.23
CA TYR A 217 8.62 -6.96 -11.04
C TYR A 217 8.31 -8.43 -11.35
N GLN A 218 8.67 -8.90 -12.53
CA GLN A 218 8.48 -10.29 -12.97
C GLN A 218 9.75 -10.84 -13.60
N VAL A 219 10.03 -12.10 -13.30
CA VAL A 219 11.25 -12.79 -13.71
C VAL A 219 10.85 -14.15 -14.22
N VAL A 220 11.17 -14.46 -15.47
CA VAL A 220 10.93 -15.78 -16.01
C VAL A 220 12.10 -16.69 -15.61
N ASP A 221 11.80 -17.78 -14.90
CA ASP A 221 12.79 -18.82 -14.62
C ASP A 221 13.13 -19.56 -15.91
N GLU A 222 14.35 -19.38 -16.41
CA GLU A 222 14.84 -19.96 -17.66
C GLU A 222 14.73 -21.49 -17.72
N LYS A 223 14.72 -22.18 -16.57
CA LYS A 223 14.69 -23.65 -16.53
C LYS A 223 13.30 -24.23 -16.78
N ASN A 224 12.25 -23.54 -16.33
CA ASN A 224 10.88 -24.06 -16.35
C ASN A 224 9.88 -23.11 -17.02
N GLY A 225 10.30 -21.90 -17.43
CA GLY A 225 9.46 -20.88 -18.03
C GLY A 225 8.48 -20.21 -17.06
N LYS A 226 8.59 -20.47 -15.75
CA LYS A 226 7.65 -19.94 -14.75
C LYS A 226 7.96 -18.49 -14.43
N VAL A 227 6.93 -17.65 -14.48
CA VAL A 227 7.01 -16.25 -14.03
C VAL A 227 7.05 -16.22 -12.50
N ILE A 228 8.12 -15.65 -11.95
CA ILE A 228 8.32 -15.35 -10.55
C ILE A 228 8.06 -13.86 -10.37
N LYS A 229 7.07 -13.51 -9.55
CA LYS A 229 6.82 -12.12 -9.18
C LYS A 229 7.74 -11.71 -8.03
N ILE A 230 8.40 -10.57 -8.18
CA ILE A 230 9.21 -9.95 -7.13
C ILE A 230 8.27 -9.13 -6.24
N PRO A 231 8.41 -9.18 -4.91
CA PRO A 231 7.70 -8.27 -4.01
C PRO A 231 7.87 -6.81 -4.43
N HIS A 232 6.73 -6.12 -4.62
CA HIS A 232 6.68 -4.69 -4.95
C HIS A 232 6.16 -3.93 -3.72
N PRO A 233 7.03 -3.25 -2.95
CA PRO A 233 6.62 -2.60 -1.72
C PRO A 233 5.78 -1.35 -1.98
N VAL A 234 4.68 -1.20 -1.26
CA VAL A 234 3.84 -0.02 -1.30
C VAL A 234 4.58 1.18 -0.69
N SER A 235 4.55 2.31 -1.38
CA SER A 235 5.26 3.52 -0.97
C SER A 235 4.40 4.48 -0.15
N ALA A 236 3.11 4.54 -0.44
CA ALA A 236 2.12 5.40 0.21
C ALA A 236 0.77 4.70 0.27
N LEU A 237 0.03 4.99 1.35
CA LEU A 237 -1.34 4.51 1.56
C LEU A 237 -2.21 5.68 2.01
N ARG A 238 -3.48 5.66 1.60
CA ARG A 238 -4.49 6.58 2.08
C ARG A 238 -5.88 5.94 2.09
N ILE A 239 -6.78 6.52 2.87
CA ILE A 239 -8.19 6.12 2.94
C ILE A 239 -9.05 7.37 3.05
N TRP A 240 -10.26 7.34 2.50
CA TRP A 240 -11.19 8.45 2.59
C TRP A 240 -11.82 8.53 3.98
N ASP A 241 -11.72 9.69 4.65
CA ASP A 241 -12.47 9.97 5.87
C ASP A 241 -13.76 10.74 5.53
N PRO A 242 -14.94 10.12 5.70
CA PRO A 242 -16.23 10.75 5.41
C PRO A 242 -16.60 11.87 6.39
N ALA A 243 -16.01 11.92 7.60
CA ALA A 243 -16.28 12.99 8.56
C ALA A 243 -15.54 14.28 8.17
N GLN A 244 -14.30 14.17 7.68
CA GLN A 244 -13.46 15.30 7.29
C GLN A 244 -13.55 15.60 5.78
N LEU A 245 -14.18 14.74 5.00
CA LEU A 245 -14.26 14.83 3.53
C LEU A 245 -12.89 14.99 2.89
N ARG A 246 -11.91 14.19 3.34
CA ARG A 246 -10.55 14.18 2.81
C ARG A 246 -9.89 12.83 3.00
N TYR A 247 -8.79 12.61 2.29
CA TYR A 247 -7.96 11.45 2.51
C TYR A 247 -7.10 11.59 3.77
N GLU A 248 -7.02 10.51 4.53
CA GLU A 248 -6.07 10.33 5.62
C GLU A 248 -4.92 9.43 5.14
N SER A 249 -3.69 9.86 5.37
CA SER A 249 -2.50 9.04 5.08
C SER A 249 -2.36 7.91 6.09
N ILE A 250 -1.97 6.73 5.61
CA ILE A 250 -1.65 5.56 6.43
C ILE A 250 -0.16 5.26 6.24
N ASP A 251 0.54 4.95 7.34
CA ASP A 251 1.94 4.53 7.29
C ASP A 251 2.05 3.12 6.67
N PRO A 252 2.78 2.96 5.54
CA PRO A 252 3.00 1.66 4.92
C PRO A 252 4.06 0.79 5.62
N GLN A 253 4.77 1.31 6.62
CA GLN A 253 5.77 0.57 7.39
C GLN A 253 5.12 -0.60 8.16
N LEU A 254 5.72 -1.79 8.08
CA LEU A 254 5.27 -2.95 8.84
C LEU A 254 5.59 -2.78 10.33
N GLU A 255 4.68 -3.23 11.20
CA GLU A 255 4.90 -3.15 12.64
C GLU A 255 6.05 -4.07 13.06
N GLY A 256 6.95 -3.55 13.91
CA GLY A 256 8.14 -4.27 14.38
C GLY A 256 9.28 -4.35 13.37
N ALA A 257 9.10 -3.90 12.12
CA ALA A 257 10.17 -3.83 11.14
C ALA A 257 11.14 -2.67 11.46
N PRO A 258 12.46 -2.84 11.20
CA PRO A 258 13.42 -1.76 11.42
C PRO A 258 13.11 -0.57 10.52
N ARG A 259 13.43 0.63 11.00
CA ARG A 259 13.36 1.84 10.16
C ARG A 259 14.41 1.81 9.07
N GLU A 260 14.28 2.67 8.07
CA GLU A 260 15.19 2.67 6.91
C GLU A 260 16.64 2.93 7.33
N GLU A 261 16.85 3.81 8.32
CA GLU A 261 18.15 4.12 8.91
C GLU A 261 18.78 2.96 9.71
N GLU A 262 17.98 2.05 10.25
CA GLU A 262 18.42 0.90 11.06
C GLU A 262 18.54 -0.39 10.25
N LYS A 263 17.97 -0.39 9.04
CA LYS A 263 17.78 -1.55 8.17
C LYS A 263 19.06 -2.35 7.95
N GLY A 264 20.17 -1.68 7.66
CA GLY A 264 21.46 -2.32 7.40
C GLY A 264 21.99 -3.05 8.64
N ALA A 265 22.09 -2.35 9.77
CA ALA A 265 22.58 -2.93 11.02
C ALA A 265 21.69 -4.08 11.53
N TRP A 266 20.37 -3.92 11.39
CA TRP A 266 19.40 -4.96 11.74
C TRP A 266 19.59 -6.21 10.88
N TRP A 267 19.72 -6.02 9.56
CA TRP A 267 19.91 -7.12 8.61
C TRP A 267 21.22 -7.86 8.85
N ASP A 268 22.32 -7.15 9.09
CA ASP A 268 23.62 -7.74 9.42
C ASP A 268 23.55 -8.55 10.73
N GLY A 269 22.78 -8.08 11.71
CA GLY A 269 22.49 -8.82 12.94
C GLY A 269 21.72 -10.12 12.66
N MET A 270 20.69 -10.04 11.81
CA MET A 270 19.87 -11.19 11.42
C MET A 270 20.67 -12.24 10.64
N VAL A 271 21.48 -11.82 9.66
CA VAL A 271 22.36 -12.71 8.89
C VAL A 271 23.36 -13.41 9.82
N ARG A 272 24.00 -12.68 10.74
CA ARG A 272 24.90 -13.29 11.74
C ARG A 272 24.19 -14.32 12.60
N LYS A 273 22.95 -14.07 13.00
CA LYS A 273 22.13 -15.04 13.74
C LYS A 273 21.86 -16.30 12.92
N LEU A 274 21.50 -16.16 11.65
CA LEU A 274 21.29 -17.31 10.74
C LEU A 274 22.58 -18.09 10.50
N GLN A 275 23.71 -17.41 10.30
CA GLN A 275 25.03 -18.04 10.15
C GLN A 275 25.40 -18.85 11.39
N ALA A 276 25.11 -18.34 12.60
CA ALA A 276 25.35 -19.06 13.84
C ALA A 276 24.46 -20.30 14.00
N GLN A 277 23.22 -20.28 13.48
CA GLN A 277 22.27 -21.38 13.59
C GLN A 277 22.45 -22.45 12.51
N MET A 278 22.75 -22.06 11.27
CA MET A 278 22.73 -22.93 10.09
C MET A 278 24.11 -23.15 9.45
N GLY A 279 25.14 -22.44 9.94
CA GLY A 279 26.50 -22.46 9.39
C GLY A 279 26.76 -21.27 8.47
N ALA A 280 27.92 -20.62 8.67
CA ALA A 280 28.29 -19.42 7.92
C ALA A 280 28.44 -19.69 6.43
N ASP A 281 29.13 -20.76 6.04
CA ASP A 281 29.36 -21.11 4.64
C ASP A 281 28.04 -21.40 3.91
N TYR A 282 27.09 -22.06 4.59
CA TYR A 282 25.77 -22.37 4.04
C TYR A 282 25.00 -21.08 3.71
N ILE A 283 24.86 -20.17 4.68
CA ILE A 283 24.15 -18.89 4.46
C ILE A 283 24.88 -18.01 3.45
N ASN A 284 26.22 -17.94 3.52
CA ASN A 284 27.02 -17.14 2.59
C ASN A 284 26.87 -17.64 1.16
N SER A 285 26.73 -18.95 0.94
CA SER A 285 26.51 -19.52 -0.40
C SER A 285 25.25 -18.98 -1.09
N PHE A 286 24.24 -18.55 -0.33
CA PHE A 286 23.03 -17.92 -0.87
C PHE A 286 23.19 -16.42 -1.13
N LEU A 287 24.01 -15.74 -0.34
CA LEU A 287 24.27 -14.30 -0.46
C LEU A 287 25.27 -13.99 -1.58
N THR A 288 26.26 -14.85 -1.80
CA THR A 288 27.31 -14.65 -2.81
C THR A 288 26.94 -15.21 -4.17
N GLN A 289 25.91 -16.06 -4.26
CA GLN A 289 25.36 -16.45 -5.54
C GLN A 289 24.87 -15.18 -6.23
N PRO A 290 25.43 -14.82 -7.41
CA PRO A 290 24.91 -13.68 -8.15
C PRO A 290 23.41 -13.91 -8.29
N ARG A 291 22.59 -12.89 -7.98
CA ARG A 291 21.19 -12.87 -8.41
C ARG A 291 21.27 -13.23 -9.88
N ASN A 292 20.76 -14.40 -10.28
CA ASN A 292 20.95 -14.94 -11.63
C ASN A 292 20.84 -13.77 -12.60
N SER A 293 21.89 -13.46 -13.34
CA SER A 293 22.09 -12.15 -13.99
C SER A 293 21.00 -11.79 -15.02
N SER A 294 20.03 -12.66 -15.23
CA SER A 294 18.72 -12.43 -15.84
C SER A 294 17.76 -11.58 -14.98
N LEU A 295 18.05 -11.36 -13.70
CA LEU A 295 17.35 -10.48 -12.75
C LEU A 295 18.02 -9.10 -12.71
N LYS A 296 17.85 -8.29 -13.76
CA LYS A 296 18.14 -6.85 -13.67
C LYS A 296 16.89 -6.16 -13.14
N LEU A 297 16.92 -5.73 -11.88
CA LEU A 297 16.04 -4.68 -11.35
C LEU A 297 16.49 -3.33 -11.91
#